data_AF-A0A497I3U4-F1
#
_entry.id   AF-A0A497I3U4-F1
#
_cell.length_a   1.000
_cell.length_b   1.000
_cell.length_c   1.000
_cell.angle_alpha   90.00
_cell.angle_beta   90.00
_cell.angle_gamma   90.00
#
_symmetry.space_group_name_H-M   'P 1'
#
loop_
_entity.id
_entity.type
_entity.pdbx_description
1 polymer ?
#
loop_
_entity_poly.entity_id
_entity_poly.type
_entity_poly.pdbx_seq_one_letter_code
_entity_poly.pdbx_strand_id
1 'polypeptide(L)'
;MDEILFDFDDPEAFRIFTEKRIQLLREIMRREVESIRQLAEELDRDVKNVWEDLCLLRRCGLIDLQKRGRRKVPILKKHRIVIIFR
;
A
#
# COMPACT_ATOMS: atom_id res chain seq x y z
N MET A 1 -8.85 7.11 -17.14
CA MET A 1 -8.32 7.85 -15.98
C MET A 1 -8.53 6.93 -14.78
N ASP A 2 -7.48 6.24 -14.34
CA ASP A 2 -7.55 5.17 -13.33
C ASP A 2 -7.33 5.73 -11.92
N GLU A 3 -8.39 6.27 -11.32
CA GLU A 3 -8.41 6.70 -9.92
C GLU A 3 -9.30 5.80 -9.06
N ILE A 4 -8.96 5.70 -7.78
CA ILE A 4 -9.84 5.12 -6.75
C ILE A 4 -10.28 6.23 -5.82
N LEU A 5 -11.59 6.34 -5.64
CA LEU A 5 -12.22 7.27 -4.72
C LEU A 5 -12.55 6.53 -3.43
N PHE A 6 -12.05 7.05 -2.31
CA PHE A 6 -12.49 6.65 -0.99
C PHE A 6 -13.28 7.80 -0.37
N ASP A 7 -14.56 7.55 -0.12
CA ASP A 7 -15.47 8.44 0.61
C ASP A 7 -15.45 8.01 2.08
N PHE A 8 -15.02 8.90 2.97
CA PHE A 8 -14.86 8.60 4.40
C PHE A 8 -15.93 9.30 5.23
N ASP A 9 -17.08 8.64 5.41
CA ASP A 9 -18.06 8.99 6.46
C ASP A 9 -17.77 8.27 7.79
N ASP A 10 -16.80 7.33 7.81
CA ASP A 10 -16.41 6.55 8.99
C ASP A 10 -15.01 6.95 9.51
N PRO A 11 -14.88 7.45 10.75
CA PRO A 11 -13.59 7.72 11.38
C PRO A 11 -12.64 6.50 11.44
N GLU A 12 -13.17 5.27 11.50
CA GLU A 12 -12.35 4.05 11.49
C GLU A 12 -11.67 3.82 10.14
N ALA A 13 -12.29 4.25 9.05
CA ALA A 13 -11.69 4.14 7.73
C ALA A 13 -10.44 5.04 7.60
N PHE A 14 -10.35 6.13 8.38
CA PHE A 14 -9.12 6.93 8.48
C PHE A 14 -7.93 6.14 9.04
N ARG A 15 -8.20 5.15 9.91
CA ARG A 15 -7.14 4.31 10.49
C ARG A 15 -6.43 3.46 9.44
N ILE A 16 -6.98 3.33 8.23
CA ILE A 16 -6.31 2.67 7.11
C ILE A 16 -5.10 3.48 6.63
N PHE A 17 -5.16 4.81 6.66
CA PHE A 17 -4.16 5.71 6.07
C PHE A 17 -3.23 6.31 7.13
N THR A 18 -2.61 5.44 7.94
CA THR A 18 -1.54 5.88 8.84
C THR A 18 -0.33 6.39 8.04
N GLU A 19 0.48 7.25 8.65
CA GLU A 19 1.70 7.81 8.04
C GLU A 19 2.58 6.71 7.43
N LYS A 20 2.81 5.62 8.18
CA LYS A 20 3.63 4.47 7.72
C LYS A 20 3.05 3.78 6.49
N ARG A 21 1.73 3.72 6.34
CA ARG A 21 1.08 3.11 5.17
C ARG A 21 1.04 4.05 3.98
N ILE A 22 0.89 5.35 4.22
CA ILE A 22 1.05 6.37 3.17
C ILE A 22 2.48 6.33 2.63
N GLN A 23 3.49 6.23 3.50
CA GLN A 23 4.88 6.08 3.08
C GLN A 23 5.09 4.81 2.25
N LEU A 24 4.50 3.68 2.68
CA LEU A 24 4.55 2.43 1.93
C LEU A 24 3.94 2.56 0.52
N LEU A 25 2.77 3.20 0.40
CA LEU A 25 2.13 3.47 -0.89
C LEU A 25 3.01 4.38 -1.78
N ARG A 26 3.62 5.42 -1.19
CA ARG A 26 4.52 6.33 -1.91
C ARG A 26 5.75 5.61 -2.45
N GLU A 27 6.37 4.73 -1.67
CA GLU A 27 7.53 3.97 -2.15
C GLU A 27 7.17 3.01 -3.28
N ILE A 28 6.04 2.30 -3.18
CA ILE A 28 5.55 1.44 -4.28
C ILE A 28 5.23 2.26 -5.54
N MET A 29 4.81 3.52 -5.38
CA MET A 29 4.52 4.42 -6.51
C MET A 29 5.79 4.95 -7.20
N ARG A 30 6.83 5.25 -6.42
CA ARG A 30 8.02 5.97 -6.93
C ARG A 30 9.03 5.06 -7.60
N ARG A 31 9.07 3.77 -7.23
CA ARG A 31 10.07 2.82 -7.72
C ARG A 31 9.48 1.43 -7.91
N GLU A 32 10.14 0.64 -8.74
CA GLU A 32 9.85 -0.79 -8.82
C GLU A 32 10.38 -1.48 -7.56
N VAL A 33 9.50 -2.20 -6.86
CA VAL A 33 9.84 -2.99 -5.69
C VAL A 33 10.18 -4.41 -6.11
N GLU A 34 11.32 -4.98 -5.68
CA GLU A 34 11.68 -6.35 -6.07
C GLU A 34 11.21 -7.42 -5.07
N SER A 35 10.96 -7.01 -3.82
CA SER A 35 10.39 -7.88 -2.78
C SER A 35 9.87 -7.11 -1.57
N ILE A 36 9.04 -7.77 -0.77
CA ILE A 36 8.57 -7.24 0.52
C ILE A 36 9.73 -7.04 1.53
N ARG A 37 10.77 -7.88 1.47
CA ARG A 37 11.93 -7.74 2.37
C ARG A 37 12.75 -6.50 2.04
N GLN A 38 13.09 -6.31 0.77
CA GLN A 38 13.77 -5.10 0.31
C GLN A 38 12.98 -3.85 0.72
N LEU A 39 11.66 -3.84 0.48
CA LEU A 39 10.83 -2.70 0.86
C LEU A 39 10.86 -2.42 2.37
N ALA A 40 10.93 -3.46 3.19
CA ALA A 40 11.04 -3.34 4.64
C ALA A 40 12.41 -2.80 5.07
N GLU A 41 13.50 -3.31 4.49
CA GLU A 41 14.88 -2.84 4.72
C GLU A 41 15.05 -1.36 4.34
N GLU A 42 14.56 -0.96 3.17
CA GLU A 42 14.67 0.42 2.68
C GLU A 42 13.84 1.42 3.50
N LEU A 43 12.77 0.95 4.14
CA LEU A 43 11.92 1.75 5.01
C LEU A 43 12.38 1.74 6.48
N ASP A 44 13.42 0.96 6.81
CA ASP A 44 13.84 0.66 8.19
C ASP A 44 12.67 0.13 9.05
N ARG A 45 11.97 -0.87 8.51
CA ARG A 45 10.79 -1.48 9.13
C ARG A 45 10.93 -2.98 9.24
N ASP A 46 10.33 -3.54 10.28
CA ASP A 46 10.17 -4.98 10.41
C ASP A 46 9.29 -5.57 9.27
N VAL A 47 9.72 -6.71 8.73
CA VAL A 47 9.09 -7.38 7.57
C VAL A 47 7.66 -7.83 7.88
N LYS A 48 7.37 -8.29 9.10
CA LYS A 48 6.03 -8.73 9.48
C LYS A 48 5.07 -7.53 9.50
N ASN A 49 5.50 -6.40 10.06
CA ASN A 49 4.70 -5.18 10.06
C ASN A 49 4.42 -4.66 8.64
N VAL A 50 5.42 -4.72 7.74
CA VAL A 50 5.22 -4.36 6.32
C VAL A 50 4.25 -5.33 5.64
N TRP A 51 4.39 -6.64 5.87
CA TRP A 51 3.48 -7.65 5.35
C TRP A 51 2.03 -7.42 5.78
N GLU A 52 1.80 -7.12 7.06
CA GLU A 52 0.47 -6.85 7.60
C GLU A 52 -0.16 -5.61 6.97
N ASP A 53 0.61 -4.53 6.82
CA ASP A 53 0.17 -3.32 6.13
C ASP A 53 -0.16 -3.59 4.66
N LEU A 54 0.68 -4.31 3.93
CA LEU A 54 0.40 -4.71 2.55
C LEU A 54 -0.87 -5.56 2.46
N CYS A 55 -1.11 -6.46 3.41
CA CYS A 55 -2.33 -7.26 3.44
C CYS A 55 -3.58 -6.39 3.67
N LEU A 56 -3.50 -5.39 4.55
CA LEU A 56 -4.59 -4.43 4.75
C LEU A 56 -4.85 -3.62 3.47
N LEU A 57 -3.82 -3.00 2.90
CA LEU A 57 -3.94 -2.19 1.69
C LEU A 57 -4.48 -3.01 0.51
N ARG A 58 -4.11 -4.29 0.41
CA ARG A 58 -4.67 -5.21 -0.58
C ARG A 58 -6.17 -5.48 -0.35
N ARG A 59 -6.60 -5.69 0.90
CA ARG A 59 -8.02 -5.84 1.23
C ARG A 59 -8.83 -4.59 0.87
N CYS A 60 -8.23 -3.42 1.01
CA CYS A 60 -8.81 -2.14 0.58
C CYS A 60 -8.78 -1.92 -0.95
N GLY A 61 -8.21 -2.85 -1.72
CA GLY A 61 -8.12 -2.74 -3.18
C GLY A 61 -7.10 -1.72 -3.70
N LEU A 62 -6.24 -1.19 -2.83
CA LEU A 62 -5.23 -0.20 -3.19
C LEU A 62 -4.05 -0.82 -3.94
N ILE A 63 -3.68 -2.03 -3.54
CA ILE A 63 -2.54 -2.76 -4.10
C ILE A 63 -2.92 -4.19 -4.47
N ASP A 64 -2.06 -4.84 -5.25
CA ASP A 64 -2.03 -6.28 -5.41
C ASP A 64 -0.63 -6.84 -5.09
N LEU A 65 -0.54 -8.14 -4.84
CA LEU A 65 0.70 -8.87 -4.59
C LEU A 65 0.95 -9.85 -5.72
N GLN A 66 1.80 -9.48 -6.66
CA GLN A 66 2.18 -10.34 -7.76
C GLN A 66 3.32 -11.29 -7.37
N LYS A 67 3.35 -12.45 -8.02
CA LYS A 67 4.45 -13.40 -7.88
C LYS A 67 5.49 -13.13 -8.96
N ARG A 68 6.72 -12.80 -8.56
CA ARG A 68 7.89 -12.72 -9.45
C ARG A 68 8.89 -13.80 -9.02
N GLY A 69 8.96 -14.88 -9.79
CA GLY A 69 9.70 -16.09 -9.39
C GLY A 69 9.18 -16.67 -8.07
N ARG A 70 10.02 -16.69 -7.04
CA ARG A 70 9.64 -17.12 -5.68
C ARG A 70 9.20 -15.97 -4.75
N ARG A 71 9.29 -14.72 -5.21
CA ARG A 71 9.04 -13.52 -4.40
C ARG A 71 7.61 -13.01 -4.61
N LYS A 72 7.06 -12.38 -3.57
CA LYS A 72 5.87 -11.54 -3.66
C LYS A 72 6.30 -10.08 -3.82
N VAL A 73 5.67 -9.40 -4.76
CA VAL A 73 5.97 -8.00 -5.10
C VAL A 73 4.68 -7.19 -5.04
N PRO A 74 4.62 -6.13 -4.22
CA PRO A 74 3.47 -5.24 -4.19
C PRO A 74 3.45 -4.33 -5.42
N ILE A 75 2.25 -4.15 -5.98
CA ILE A 75 1.99 -3.23 -7.08
C ILE A 75 0.75 -2.38 -6.79
N LEU A 76 0.74 -1.12 -7.21
CA LEU A 76 -0.45 -0.29 -7.12
C LEU A 76 -1.50 -0.74 -8.14
N LYS A 77 -2.77 -0.76 -7.75
CA LYS A 77 -3.88 -1.01 -8.70
C LYS A 77 -4.31 0.23 -9.47
N LYS A 78 -3.99 1.43 -8.95
CA LYS A 78 -4.37 2.74 -9.51
C LYS A 78 -3.23 3.74 -9.33
N HIS A 79 -3.14 4.71 -10.23
CA HIS A 79 -2.08 5.72 -10.22
C HIS A 79 -2.41 6.91 -9.31
N ARG A 80 -3.70 7.08 -8.98
CA ARG A 80 -4.18 8.18 -8.14
C ARG A 80 -5.16 7.64 -7.11
N ILE A 81 -4.94 8.02 -5.86
CA ILE A 81 -5.85 7.75 -4.74
C ILE A 81 -6.42 9.11 -4.34
N VAL A 82 -7.73 9.26 -4.45
CA VAL A 82 -8.46 10.47 -4.02
C VAL A 82 -9.24 10.13 -2.77
N ILE A 83 -9.02 10.92 -1.73
CA ILE A 83 -9.66 10.79 -0.43
C ILE A 83 -10.53 12.03 -0.25
N ILE A 84 -11.84 11.83 -0.09
CA ILE A 84 -12.81 12.91 0.12
C ILE A 84 -13.44 12.73 1.50
N PHE A 85 -13.60 13.85 2.19
CA PHE A 85 -14.34 13.97 3.45
C PHE A 85 -15.56 14.85 3.18
N ARG A 86 -16.71 14.46 3.72
CA ARG A 86 -17.95 15.24 3.65
C ARG A 86 -18.31 15.83 5.00
#